data_AF-A0ABD3CU94-F1
#
_entry.id   AF-A0ABD3CU94-F1
#
_cell.length_a   1.000
_cell.length_b   1.000
_cell.length_c   1.000
_cell.angle_alpha   90.00
_cell.angle_beta   90.00
_cell.angle_gamma   90.00
#
_symmetry.space_group_name_H-M   'P 1'
#
loop_
_entity.id
_entity.type
_entity.pdbx_description
1 polymer ?
#
loop_
_entity_poly.entity_id
_entity_poly.type
_entity_poly.pdbx_seq_one_letter_code
_entity_poly.pdbx_strand_id
1 'polypeptide(L)'
;MKRSMPANEQVEILSDDSSSSDADNGVSRNQLLNDDDLPFVLSSEAWLFRRAKSYQEYMKLIPIPTKRGTVIPYTSWTGLGTSMKSIYFQPLHYLTNLHLKRLDQERLGAEDEAVLLDTIIHPSKAEASIWIIEEAHRLTSSPHHLAKLWVADTYYHAYIDDIYPKLGV
;
A
#
# COMPACT_ATOMS: atom_id res chain seq x y z
N MET A 1 -61.44 -16.56 8.72
CA MET A 1 -62.07 -17.34 7.63
C MET A 1 -61.20 -17.23 6.37
N LYS A 2 -60.88 -18.39 5.79
CA LYS A 2 -60.61 -18.73 4.37
C LYS A 2 -59.52 -17.97 3.57
N ARG A 3 -58.53 -18.79 3.16
CA ARG A 3 -57.54 -18.66 2.05
C ARG A 3 -58.09 -18.06 0.76
N SER A 4 -57.20 -17.51 -0.06
CA SER A 4 -56.87 -18.09 -1.38
C SER A 4 -55.62 -17.44 -2.01
N MET A 5 -54.67 -18.29 -2.40
CA MET A 5 -53.73 -18.03 -3.50
C MET A 5 -54.37 -18.52 -4.81
N PRO A 6 -53.89 -18.01 -5.95
CA PRO A 6 -53.53 -18.85 -7.09
C PRO A 6 -52.18 -18.38 -7.67
N ALA A 7 -51.53 -19.01 -8.64
CA ALA A 7 -51.37 -20.39 -9.04
C ALA A 7 -50.10 -20.40 -9.91
N ASN A 8 -49.41 -21.53 -9.91
CA ASN A 8 -48.20 -21.85 -10.64
C ASN A 8 -48.43 -21.79 -12.16
N GLU A 9 -47.57 -21.11 -12.91
CA GLU A 9 -47.46 -21.31 -14.37
C GLU A 9 -45.98 -21.52 -14.71
N GLN A 10 -45.63 -22.79 -14.87
CA GLN A 10 -44.37 -23.27 -15.41
C GLN A 10 -44.49 -23.24 -16.93
N VAL A 11 -43.49 -22.69 -17.63
CA VAL A 11 -43.40 -22.80 -19.09
C VAL A 11 -42.03 -23.37 -19.46
N GLU A 12 -42.08 -24.67 -19.78
CA GLU A 12 -41.41 -25.41 -20.86
C GLU A 12 -39.94 -25.11 -21.20
N ILE A 13 -39.10 -26.10 -20.89
CA ILE A 13 -37.85 -26.43 -21.58
C ILE A 13 -38.16 -27.58 -22.55
N LEU A 14 -37.57 -27.57 -23.76
CA LEU A 14 -37.18 -28.66 -24.71
C LEU A 14 -37.16 -28.04 -26.14
N SER A 15 -36.39 -28.40 -27.17
CA SER A 15 -35.09 -29.06 -27.47
C SER A 15 -34.99 -29.12 -29.02
N ASP A 16 -33.79 -29.01 -29.63
CA ASP A 16 -33.31 -29.71 -30.87
C ASP A 16 -31.99 -29.04 -31.36
N ASP A 17 -30.83 -29.68 -31.60
CA ASP A 17 -30.45 -30.88 -32.39
C ASP A 17 -30.80 -30.74 -33.90
N SER A 18 -29.99 -30.99 -34.94
CA SER A 18 -28.57 -31.22 -35.24
C SER A 18 -28.45 -31.30 -36.79
N SER A 19 -27.38 -30.78 -37.40
CA SER A 19 -26.71 -31.32 -38.63
C SER A 19 -25.82 -30.25 -39.28
N SER A 20 -24.50 -30.36 -39.30
CA SER A 20 -23.60 -31.30 -40.01
C SER A 20 -23.28 -30.88 -41.45
N SER A 21 -22.00 -30.58 -41.70
CA SER A 21 -21.34 -30.80 -42.99
C SER A 21 -19.82 -30.92 -42.77
N ASP A 22 -19.33 -32.14 -42.90
CA ASP A 22 -17.91 -32.51 -42.88
C ASP A 22 -17.17 -31.99 -44.12
N ALA A 23 -15.93 -31.57 -43.92
CA ALA A 23 -14.84 -31.79 -44.87
C ALA A 23 -13.51 -31.80 -44.11
N ASP A 24 -13.04 -33.01 -43.84
CA ASP A 24 -11.68 -33.37 -43.45
C ASP A 24 -10.62 -32.74 -44.37
N ASN A 25 -9.47 -32.35 -43.81
CA ASN A 25 -8.22 -33.13 -43.97
C ASN A 25 -7.03 -32.40 -43.33
N GLY A 26 -6.24 -33.12 -42.51
CA GLY A 26 -4.86 -32.75 -42.22
C GLY A 26 -4.47 -32.59 -40.76
N VAL A 27 -4.60 -33.64 -39.96
CA VAL A 27 -3.85 -33.78 -38.70
C VAL A 27 -2.35 -33.80 -39.01
N SER A 28 -1.62 -32.78 -38.57
CA SER A 28 -0.21 -32.91 -38.19
C SER A 28 -0.08 -32.63 -36.69
N ARG A 29 -0.26 -33.70 -35.94
CA ARG A 29 0.32 -33.90 -34.62
C ARG A 29 1.84 -33.73 -34.75
N ASN A 30 2.41 -32.70 -34.13
CA ASN A 30 3.66 -32.73 -33.35
C ASN A 30 4.06 -31.32 -32.88
N GLN A 31 4.56 -31.24 -31.64
CA GLN A 31 5.03 -30.08 -30.86
C GLN A 31 3.87 -29.34 -30.15
N LEU A 32 3.42 -29.69 -28.94
CA LEU A 32 4.20 -29.88 -27.71
C LEU A 32 5.33 -28.85 -27.60
N LEU A 33 4.93 -27.58 -27.59
CA LEU A 33 5.73 -26.55 -26.94
C LEU A 33 5.40 -26.65 -25.45
N ASN A 34 6.30 -27.32 -24.72
CA ASN A 34 6.33 -27.23 -23.27
C ASN A 34 6.60 -25.76 -22.94
N ASP A 35 5.58 -25.06 -22.46
CA ASP A 35 5.67 -23.67 -21.99
C ASP A 35 6.09 -23.64 -20.50
N ASP A 36 6.91 -24.60 -20.09
CA ASP A 36 7.57 -24.61 -18.78
C ASP A 36 8.90 -23.85 -18.91
N ASP A 37 9.06 -22.84 -18.07
CA ASP A 37 10.28 -22.06 -17.78
C ASP A 37 10.74 -20.97 -18.77
N LEU A 38 9.81 -20.10 -19.21
CA LEU A 38 10.20 -18.71 -19.52
C LEU A 38 10.10 -17.86 -18.25
N PRO A 39 11.20 -17.24 -17.77
CA PRO A 39 11.09 -16.26 -16.69
C PRO A 39 10.21 -15.13 -17.21
N PHE A 40 9.00 -15.02 -16.67
CA PHE A 40 8.06 -13.95 -16.99
C PHE A 40 8.76 -12.60 -16.80
N VAL A 41 9.22 -12.00 -17.90
CA VAL A 41 9.84 -10.68 -17.91
C VAL A 41 8.72 -9.68 -17.64
N LEU A 42 8.45 -9.45 -16.37
CA LEU A 42 7.58 -8.38 -15.91
C LEU A 42 8.09 -7.05 -16.48
N SER A 43 7.18 -6.24 -17.03
CA SER A 43 7.46 -4.82 -17.22
C SER A 43 7.91 -4.20 -15.89
N SER A 44 8.85 -3.25 -15.95
CA SER A 44 9.34 -2.50 -14.78
C SER A 44 8.19 -1.93 -13.93
N GLU A 45 7.12 -1.46 -14.59
CA GLU A 45 5.92 -0.94 -13.93
C GLU A 45 5.15 -2.04 -13.17
N ALA A 46 4.99 -3.22 -13.78
CA ALA A 46 4.31 -4.35 -13.14
C ALA A 46 5.11 -4.89 -11.95
N TRP A 47 6.45 -4.85 -12.02
CA TRP A 47 7.32 -5.19 -10.90
C TRP A 47 7.20 -4.17 -9.76
N LEU A 48 7.23 -2.87 -10.05
CA LEU A 48 7.04 -1.81 -9.05
C LEU A 48 5.66 -1.89 -8.40
N PHE A 49 4.61 -2.18 -9.16
CA PHE A 49 3.28 -2.40 -8.61
C PHE A 49 3.23 -3.57 -7.62
N ARG A 50 3.81 -4.72 -7.98
CA ARG A 50 3.91 -5.87 -7.05
C ARG A 50 4.66 -5.49 -5.78
N ARG A 51 5.77 -4.77 -5.90
CA ARG A 51 6.53 -4.29 -4.74
C ARG A 51 5.71 -3.34 -3.87
N ALA A 52 5.02 -2.38 -4.46
CA ALA A 52 4.17 -1.42 -3.76
C ALA A 52 3.00 -2.10 -3.05
N LYS A 53 2.45 -3.15 -3.67
CA LYS A 53 1.40 -3.98 -3.06
C LYS A 53 1.91 -4.69 -1.81
N SER A 54 3.02 -5.42 -1.92
CA SER A 54 3.62 -6.11 -0.77
C SER A 54 4.02 -5.15 0.35
N TYR A 55 4.56 -3.97 -0.01
CA TYR A 55 4.88 -2.92 0.94
C TYR A 55 3.65 -2.42 1.70
N GLN A 56 2.57 -2.06 0.99
CA GLN A 56 1.35 -1.57 1.64
C GLN A 56 0.70 -2.64 2.52
N GLU A 57 0.68 -3.89 2.05
CA GLU A 57 0.17 -5.03 2.83
C GLU A 57 0.97 -5.23 4.12
N TYR A 58 2.30 -5.12 4.06
CA TYR A 58 3.15 -5.15 5.25
C TYR A 58 2.85 -3.99 6.21
N MET A 59 2.83 -2.74 5.73
CA MET A 59 2.61 -1.56 6.58
C MET A 59 1.24 -1.58 7.28
N LYS A 60 0.21 -2.20 6.68
CA LYS A 60 -1.11 -2.40 7.30
C LYS A 60 -1.10 -3.33 8.52
N LEU A 61 -0.13 -4.24 8.61
CA LEU A 61 -0.04 -5.19 9.73
C LEU A 61 0.57 -4.56 10.99
N ILE A 62 1.17 -3.38 10.88
CA ILE A 62 1.88 -2.73 11.99
C ILE A 62 0.89 -1.86 12.78
N PRO A 63 0.57 -2.20 14.04
CA PRO A 63 -0.38 -1.43 14.84
C PRO A 63 0.22 -0.09 15.28
N ILE A 64 -0.62 0.94 15.38
CA ILE A 64 -0.21 2.23 15.97
C ILE A 64 0.03 2.05 17.48
N PRO A 65 1.15 2.53 18.04
CA PRO A 65 1.40 2.48 19.48
C PRO A 65 0.31 3.20 20.29
N THR A 66 -0.27 2.47 21.26
CA THR A 66 -1.31 2.99 22.17
C THR A 66 -0.72 3.60 23.44
N LYS A 67 0.43 3.11 23.90
CA LYS A 67 1.17 3.67 25.02
C LYS A 67 2.18 4.69 24.50
N ARG A 68 1.90 5.97 24.78
CA ARG A 68 2.78 7.11 24.49
C ARG A 68 2.98 7.84 25.81
N GLY A 69 4.18 8.35 26.08
CA GLY A 69 4.42 8.95 27.40
C GLY A 69 5.76 9.64 27.59
N THR A 70 6.69 9.51 26.65
CA THR A 70 7.94 10.26 26.68
C THR A 70 7.80 11.50 25.82
N VAL A 71 8.10 12.67 26.38
CA VAL A 71 8.28 13.89 25.59
C VAL A 71 9.58 13.73 24.80
N ILE A 72 9.51 13.83 23.47
CA ILE A 72 10.66 13.65 22.57
C ILE A 72 11.13 15.03 22.09
N PRO A 73 12.24 15.58 22.61
CA PRO A 73 12.81 16.81 22.07
C PRO A 73 13.21 16.62 20.61
N TYR A 74 13.00 17.65 19.78
CA TYR A 74 13.27 17.58 18.34
C TYR A 74 13.53 18.96 17.76
N THR A 75 14.39 19.01 16.74
CA THR A 75 14.74 20.24 16.02
C THR A 75 14.25 20.23 14.57
N SER A 76 13.85 19.07 14.05
CA SER A 76 13.28 18.87 12.71
C SER A 76 12.23 17.75 12.71
N TRP A 77 11.33 17.77 11.74
CA TRP A 77 10.31 16.74 11.56
C TRP A 77 10.91 15.38 11.22
N THR A 78 11.90 15.35 10.34
CA THR A 78 12.66 14.12 10.03
C THR A 78 13.42 13.58 11.25
N GLY A 79 13.95 14.47 12.10
CA GLY A 79 14.59 14.11 13.37
C GLY A 79 13.58 13.49 14.35
N LEU A 80 12.40 14.09 14.51
CA LEU A 80 11.33 13.52 15.33
C LEU A 80 10.90 12.14 14.81
N GLY A 81 10.70 11.99 13.51
CA GLY A 81 10.38 10.69 12.90
C GLY A 81 11.45 9.64 13.18
N THR A 82 12.74 10.00 13.13
CA THR A 82 13.85 9.10 13.45
C THR A 82 13.85 8.67 14.93
N SER A 83 13.61 9.61 15.84
CA SER A 83 13.46 9.32 17.27
C SER A 83 12.26 8.40 17.53
N MET A 84 11.13 8.63 16.88
CA MET A 84 9.94 7.79 17.01
C MET A 84 10.22 6.35 16.54
N LYS A 85 10.88 6.16 15.40
CA LYS A 85 11.28 4.82 14.92
C LYS A 85 12.11 4.05 15.95
N SER A 86 13.03 4.74 16.62
CA SER A 86 13.92 4.17 17.64
C SER A 86 13.18 3.86 18.95
N ILE A 87 12.28 4.75 19.39
CA ILE A 87 11.54 4.61 20.66
C ILE A 87 10.45 3.55 20.56
N TYR A 88 9.72 3.52 19.44
CA TYR A 88 8.57 2.66 19.25
C TYR A 88 8.91 1.35 18.52
N PHE A 89 10.14 1.20 18.03
CA PHE A 89 10.60 0.02 17.28
C PHE A 89 9.68 -0.31 16.10
N GLN A 90 9.25 0.72 15.39
CA GLN A 90 8.37 0.60 14.23
C GLN A 90 8.86 1.47 13.08
N PRO A 91 8.69 1.01 11.82
CA PRO A 91 8.95 1.85 10.66
C PRO A 91 7.84 2.91 10.52
N LEU A 92 8.16 4.00 9.83
CA LEU A 92 7.16 4.93 9.32
C LEU A 92 6.88 4.63 7.84
N HIS A 93 5.68 4.98 7.42
CA HIS A 93 5.27 4.80 6.04
C HIS A 93 6.07 5.72 5.09
N TYR A 94 6.26 5.28 3.84
CA TYR A 94 6.95 6.00 2.77
C TYR A 94 6.40 7.43 2.62
N LEU A 95 5.08 7.55 2.55
CA LEU A 95 4.38 8.84 2.46
C LEU A 95 4.59 9.69 3.72
N THR A 96 4.71 9.09 4.90
CA THR A 96 5.00 9.81 6.15
C THR A 96 6.42 10.36 6.12
N ASN A 97 7.42 9.53 5.78
CA ASN A 97 8.80 9.98 5.64
C ASN A 97 8.93 11.12 4.62
N LEU A 98 8.22 11.02 3.48
CA LEU A 98 8.18 12.08 2.48
C LEU A 98 7.52 13.36 3.01
N HIS A 99 6.41 13.23 3.75
CA HIS A 99 5.72 14.36 4.36
C HIS A 99 6.59 15.09 5.38
N LEU A 100 7.30 14.36 6.26
CA LEU A 100 8.21 14.94 7.25
C LEU A 100 9.34 15.72 6.57
N LYS A 101 9.93 15.17 5.51
CA LYS A 101 10.95 15.87 4.72
C LYS A 101 10.39 17.16 4.11
N ARG A 102 9.18 17.12 3.57
CA ARG A 102 8.54 18.30 2.99
C ARG A 102 8.31 19.39 4.04
N LEU A 103 7.84 19.03 5.24
CA LEU A 103 7.67 19.99 6.33
C LEU A 103 8.98 20.65 6.75
N ASP A 104 10.09 19.90 6.75
CA ASP A 104 11.41 20.49 7.00
C ASP A 104 11.85 21.46 5.88
N GLN A 105 11.54 21.13 4.62
CA GLN A 105 11.86 22.00 3.48
C GLN A 105 11.03 23.28 3.43
N GLU A 106 9.77 23.22 3.85
CA GLU A 106 8.87 24.38 3.90
C GLU A 106 9.31 25.46 4.89
N ARG A 107 10.22 25.13 5.82
CA ARG A 107 10.81 26.11 6.75
C ARG A 107 11.96 26.92 6.17
N LEU A 108 12.58 26.45 5.08
CA LEU A 108 13.75 27.10 4.51
C LEU A 108 13.36 28.45 3.89
N GLY A 109 14.02 29.52 4.32
CA GLY A 109 13.75 30.89 3.89
C GLY A 109 12.63 31.59 4.66
N ALA A 110 12.06 30.95 5.71
CA ALA A 110 11.10 31.61 6.59
C ALA A 110 11.79 32.55 7.58
N GLU A 111 11.08 33.59 8.06
CA GLU A 111 11.62 34.54 9.04
C GLU A 111 12.03 33.85 10.36
N ASP A 112 11.34 32.76 10.71
CA ASP A 112 11.53 31.96 11.91
C ASP A 112 12.28 30.64 11.65
N GLU A 113 13.02 30.53 10.53
CA GLU A 113 13.81 29.34 10.20
C GLU A 113 14.76 28.91 11.34
N ALA A 114 15.39 29.87 12.00
CA ALA A 114 16.35 29.63 13.09
C ALA A 114 15.69 29.30 14.45
N VAL A 115 14.37 29.43 14.57
CA VAL A 115 13.65 29.13 15.81
C VAL A 115 13.56 27.63 15.99
N LEU A 116 13.78 27.15 17.23
CA LEU A 116 13.71 25.72 17.53
C LEU A 116 12.27 25.20 17.38
N LEU A 117 12.11 24.10 16.65
CA LEU A 117 10.80 23.61 16.26
C LEU A 117 9.93 23.17 17.46
N ASP A 118 10.56 22.62 18.49
CA ASP A 118 9.91 22.23 19.74
C ASP A 118 9.37 23.40 20.57
N THR A 119 9.86 24.62 20.32
CA THR A 119 9.32 25.86 20.91
C THR A 119 8.11 26.40 20.16
N ILE A 120 8.00 26.10 18.86
CA ILE A 120 6.85 26.49 18.02
C ILE A 120 5.71 25.49 18.21
N ILE A 121 6.01 24.20 18.13
CA ILE A 121 5.05 23.11 18.25
C ILE A 121 5.49 22.20 19.38
N HIS A 122 4.67 22.15 20.45
CA HIS A 122 4.91 21.28 21.59
C HIS A 122 5.14 19.82 21.14
N PRO A 123 6.20 19.13 21.62
CA PRO A 123 6.56 17.79 21.14
C PRO A 123 5.42 16.76 21.16
N SER A 124 4.61 16.72 22.21
CA SER A 124 3.47 15.79 22.28
C SER A 124 2.41 16.03 21.20
N LYS A 125 2.25 17.27 20.73
CA LYS A 125 1.34 17.59 19.62
C LYS A 125 1.95 17.14 18.30
N ALA A 126 3.24 17.43 18.09
CA ALA A 126 3.97 17.00 16.90
C ALA A 126 3.93 15.47 16.75
N GLU A 127 4.25 14.74 17.83
CA GLU A 127 4.20 13.28 17.85
C GLU A 127 2.79 12.74 17.56
N ALA A 128 1.75 13.32 18.19
CA ALA A 128 0.37 12.92 17.93
C ALA A 128 -0.04 13.15 16.47
N SER A 129 0.35 14.28 15.88
CA SER A 129 0.10 14.59 14.47
C SER A 129 0.76 13.58 13.53
N ILE A 130 2.01 13.19 13.80
CA ILE A 130 2.70 12.16 13.01
C ILE A 130 1.95 10.83 13.09
N TRP A 131 1.51 10.41 14.28
CA TRP A 131 0.77 9.15 14.41
C TRP A 131 -0.58 9.15 13.69
N ILE A 132 -1.31 10.28 13.68
CA ILE A 132 -2.57 10.40 12.95
C ILE A 132 -2.33 10.27 11.44
N ILE A 133 -1.29 10.93 10.92
CA ILE A 133 -0.92 10.88 9.51
C ILE A 133 -0.44 9.46 9.13
N GLU A 134 0.38 8.86 9.99
CA GLU A 134 0.89 7.50 9.81
C GLU A 134 -0.25 6.47 9.75
N GLU A 135 -1.25 6.59 10.62
CA GLU A 135 -2.44 5.73 10.61
C GLU A 135 -3.21 5.86 9.28
N ALA A 136 -3.44 7.09 8.82
CA ALA A 136 -4.07 7.33 7.53
C ALA A 136 -3.26 6.68 6.39
N HIS A 137 -1.95 6.87 6.37
CA HIS A 137 -1.09 6.30 5.33
C HIS A 137 -1.05 4.76 5.35
N ARG A 138 -0.97 4.13 6.53
CA ARG A 138 -1.01 2.67 6.66
C ARG A 138 -2.35 2.10 6.17
N LEU A 139 -3.47 2.72 6.53
CA LEU A 139 -4.79 2.13 6.28
C LEU A 139 -5.35 2.44 4.88
N THR A 140 -5.08 3.63 4.34
CA THR A 140 -5.81 4.15 3.18
C THR A 140 -5.03 4.20 1.88
N SER A 141 -3.69 4.14 1.92
CA SER A 141 -2.87 4.28 0.72
C SER A 141 -3.07 3.12 -0.27
N SER A 142 -3.23 3.46 -1.55
CA SER A 142 -3.36 2.48 -2.63
C SER A 142 -1.98 2.06 -3.17
N PRO A 143 -1.73 0.76 -3.39
CA PRO A 143 -0.52 0.30 -4.07
C PRO A 143 -0.30 0.93 -5.44
N HIS A 144 -1.36 1.24 -6.19
CA HIS A 144 -1.24 1.90 -7.50
C HIS A 144 -0.70 3.33 -7.34
N HIS A 145 -1.13 4.04 -6.31
CA HIS A 145 -0.65 5.39 -6.02
C HIS A 145 0.84 5.36 -5.67
N LEU A 146 1.26 4.44 -4.81
CA LEU A 146 2.66 4.25 -4.45
C LEU A 146 3.53 3.89 -5.66
N ALA A 147 3.08 2.94 -6.48
CA ALA A 147 3.80 2.54 -7.68
C ALA A 147 4.01 3.74 -8.63
N LYS A 148 2.98 4.58 -8.83
CA LYS A 148 3.09 5.79 -9.64
C LYS A 148 4.12 6.78 -9.07
N LEU A 149 4.18 6.95 -7.75
CA LEU A 149 5.19 7.80 -7.11
C LEU A 149 6.60 7.22 -7.28
N TRP A 150 6.77 5.90 -7.12
CA TRP A 150 8.07 5.24 -7.23
C TRP A 150 8.59 5.18 -8.66
N VAL A 151 7.70 5.17 -9.66
CA VAL A 151 8.10 5.37 -11.08
C VAL A 151 8.65 6.78 -11.29
N ALA A 152 8.08 7.79 -10.63
CA ALA A 152 8.49 9.18 -10.78
C ALA A 152 9.77 9.55 -10.01
N ASP A 153 10.08 8.83 -8.92
CA ASP A 153 11.25 9.09 -8.07
C ASP A 153 12.20 7.89 -8.05
N THR A 154 13.33 7.98 -8.76
CA THR A 154 14.36 6.93 -8.79
C THR A 154 15.00 6.65 -7.44
N TYR A 155 14.89 7.57 -6.47
CA TYR A 155 15.48 7.46 -5.13
C TYR A 155 14.44 7.15 -4.05
N TYR A 156 13.24 6.69 -4.42
CA TYR A 156 12.14 6.41 -3.49
C TYR A 156 12.53 5.47 -2.34
N HIS A 157 13.49 4.57 -2.58
CA HIS A 157 14.04 3.65 -1.60
C HIS A 157 14.60 4.32 -0.35
N ALA A 158 15.10 5.56 -0.46
CA ALA A 158 15.64 6.32 0.67
C ALA A 158 14.57 6.67 1.74
N TYR A 159 13.29 6.54 1.40
CA TYR A 159 12.16 6.81 2.31
C TYR A 159 11.43 5.56 2.76
N ILE A 160 11.89 4.37 2.34
CA ILE A 160 11.38 3.10 2.82
C ILE A 160 12.29 2.66 3.96
N ASP A 161 11.72 2.58 5.17
CA ASP A 161 12.45 2.10 6.33
C ASP A 161 12.67 0.58 6.24
N ASP A 162 13.75 0.12 6.86
CA ASP A 162 14.05 -1.30 6.97
C ASP A 162 12.94 -2.05 7.74
N ILE A 163 12.80 -3.34 7.42
CA ILE A 163 11.84 -4.21 8.08
C ILE A 163 12.27 -4.39 9.54
N TYR A 164 11.41 -3.96 10.46
CA TYR A 164 11.60 -4.26 11.87
C TYR A 164 11.27 -5.74 12.11
N PRO A 165 12.17 -6.53 12.74
CA PRO A 165 11.86 -7.89 13.11
C PRO A 165 10.61 -7.90 13.97
N LYS A 166 9.70 -8.87 13.74
CA LYS A 166 8.47 -9.01 14.52
C LYS A 166 8.82 -8.95 16.01
N LEU A 167 8.30 -7.94 16.71
CA LEU A 167 8.24 -7.95 18.16
C LEU A 167 7.49 -9.22 18.52
N GLY A 168 8.19 -10.15 19.18
CA GLY A 168 7.58 -11.34 19.75
C GLY A 168 6.40 -10.89 20.61
N VAL A 169 5.26 -11.53 20.38
CA VAL A 169 4.02 -11.36 21.16
C VAL A 169 4.31 -11.48 22.65
#